data_AF-A0A7V7DRI7-F1
#
_entry.id   AF-A0A7V7DRI7-F1
#
_cell.length_a   1.000
_cell.length_b   1.000
_cell.length_c   1.000
_cell.angle_alpha   90.00
_cell.angle_beta   90.00
_cell.angle_gamma   90.00
#
_symmetry.space_group_name_H-M   'P 1'
#
loop_
_entity.id
_entity.type
_entity.pdbx_description
1 polymer ?
#
loop_
_entity_poly.entity_id
_entity_poly.type
_entity_poly.pdbx_seq_one_letter_code
_entity_poly.pdbx_strand_id
1 'polypeptide(L)'
;DRSGAPGITQEQIEAFYAGIDLYATWLDGEAGLEGSPAAAAALEAVREKIDGFFLRCRLAAYCQDAVQTVNPGADLFEQLADKGLADSLALLTPLPLAAVAADSVLPLINGVNPAWADALARFRQDVVMPLLGARDSLTAEEWRALCDRFANRLEWTAARPATPVAALGDQRILAIRAAAARPILEALVAEDKALESEAAAIDEVERLIRLRIGLYRLVNNFVSFRDFYGRKNKAVFLAGTLFLDGRSADLCVRVDDPTRHASLATLARIYLVYCECFRKGSGEKMTIAAAFTAGDSDQLMVGRNGVFYDRDGNDWDATIVKLVEHPISIRQAFWSPYKRLAKLIGDQIEKVATAHSVQTPVPIAHIAPATGPVKPPAATGAAPTPATAAGAPPAFDVGRFAGIFAAIGLALGAIGTAVASVVTGFFKLAWWQMPLALAGLVLAVSGPSVVIAYMKLRQRNLAPILDATGWAVNARVRINIPFGSSLTAVARLPEGAERSLVDPYAEKRRPWRLYSLLIALLLAAAAAVWHFGLLARLPIR
;
A
#
# COMPACT_ATOMS: atom_id res chain seq x y z
N ASP A 1 24.02 10.68 -21.11
CA ASP A 1 25.48 10.47 -21.28
C ASP A 1 25.81 9.04 -20.83
N ARG A 2 27.09 8.72 -20.56
CA ARG A 2 27.50 7.44 -19.93
C ARG A 2 27.30 7.41 -18.41
N SER A 3 27.10 8.54 -17.73
CA SER A 3 26.85 8.59 -16.27
C SER A 3 25.41 8.25 -15.89
N GLY A 4 24.51 8.18 -16.86
CA GLY A 4 23.06 7.97 -16.67
C GLY A 4 22.27 9.27 -16.56
N ALA A 5 22.93 10.43 -16.69
CA ALA A 5 22.28 11.72 -16.79
C ALA A 5 21.76 11.98 -18.22
N PRO A 6 20.82 12.93 -18.43
CA PRO A 6 20.54 13.43 -19.77
C PRO A 6 21.81 14.05 -20.39
N GLY A 7 22.24 13.53 -21.53
CA GLY A 7 23.36 14.10 -22.31
C GLY A 7 22.84 14.87 -23.52
N ILE A 8 23.66 15.79 -24.02
CA ILE A 8 23.37 16.54 -25.25
C ILE A 8 23.85 15.72 -26.45
N THR A 9 23.04 15.61 -27.50
CA THR A 9 23.41 14.90 -28.75
C THR A 9 23.72 15.87 -29.89
N GLN A 10 24.33 15.36 -30.96
CA GLN A 10 24.62 16.16 -32.15
C GLN A 10 23.34 16.72 -32.79
N GLU A 11 22.29 15.89 -32.91
CA GLU A 11 21.01 16.29 -33.49
C GLU A 11 20.31 17.37 -32.64
N GLN A 12 20.52 17.37 -31.32
CA GLN A 12 20.01 18.40 -30.43
C GLN A 12 20.77 19.73 -30.60
N ILE A 13 22.09 19.69 -30.79
CA ILE A 13 22.90 20.88 -31.10
C ILE A 13 22.47 21.46 -32.46
N GLU A 14 22.37 20.62 -33.48
CA GLU A 14 21.95 21.02 -34.83
C GLU A 14 20.55 21.62 -34.84
N ALA A 15 19.57 20.97 -34.20
CA ALA A 15 18.20 21.49 -34.11
C ALA A 15 18.10 22.78 -33.27
N PHE A 16 18.90 22.91 -32.21
CA PHE A 16 18.95 24.12 -31.40
C PHE A 16 19.50 25.30 -32.20
N TYR A 17 20.67 25.16 -32.84
CA TYR A 17 21.24 26.23 -33.64
C TYR A 17 20.42 26.54 -34.89
N ALA A 18 19.84 25.55 -35.56
CA ALA A 18 18.89 25.81 -36.66
C ALA A 18 17.68 26.64 -36.19
N GLY A 19 17.17 26.41 -34.99
CA GLY A 19 16.14 27.25 -34.37
C GLY A 19 16.63 28.68 -34.08
N ILE A 20 17.83 28.83 -33.51
CA ILE A 20 18.47 30.12 -33.23
C ILE A 20 18.68 30.93 -34.52
N ASP A 21 19.26 30.33 -35.55
CA ASP A 21 19.58 30.99 -36.82
C ASP A 21 18.30 31.41 -37.56
N LEU A 22 17.28 30.56 -37.57
CA LEU A 22 15.99 30.84 -38.21
C LEU A 22 15.24 31.97 -37.49
N TYR A 23 15.18 31.94 -36.15
CA TYR A 23 14.55 33.02 -35.38
C TYR A 23 15.35 34.34 -35.43
N ALA A 24 16.69 34.27 -35.43
CA ALA A 24 17.52 35.45 -35.53
C ALA A 24 17.48 36.09 -36.94
N THR A 25 17.36 35.28 -38.00
CA THR A 25 17.13 35.79 -39.37
C THR A 25 15.76 36.50 -39.47
N TRP A 26 14.76 36.05 -38.71
CA TRP A 26 13.51 36.81 -38.55
C TRP A 26 13.73 38.14 -37.82
N LEU A 27 14.48 38.16 -36.70
CA LEU A 27 14.82 39.41 -35.99
C LEU A 27 15.60 40.41 -36.85
N ASP A 28 16.55 39.95 -37.66
CA ASP A 28 17.30 40.80 -38.60
C ASP A 28 16.35 41.57 -39.56
N GLY A 29 15.20 40.95 -39.88
CA GLY A 29 14.14 41.53 -40.70
C GLY A 29 13.30 42.64 -40.05
N GLU A 30 13.47 42.95 -38.75
CA GLU A 30 12.79 44.10 -38.14
C GLU A 30 13.39 45.45 -38.60
N ALA A 31 14.64 45.43 -39.05
CA ALA A 31 15.39 46.63 -39.41
C ALA A 31 14.77 47.38 -40.60
N GLY A 32 14.25 48.59 -40.34
CA GLY A 32 13.66 49.47 -41.36
C GLY A 32 12.13 49.38 -41.50
N LEU A 33 11.45 48.53 -40.71
CA LEU A 33 9.99 48.48 -40.68
C LEU A 33 9.40 49.74 -40.00
N GLU A 34 8.29 50.27 -40.52
CA GLU A 34 7.62 51.47 -39.99
C GLU A 34 6.84 51.18 -38.68
N GLY A 35 6.77 52.18 -37.81
CA GLY A 35 6.13 52.09 -36.49
C GLY A 35 6.95 51.37 -35.41
N SER A 36 6.29 50.98 -34.32
CA SER A 36 6.84 50.15 -33.26
C SER A 36 6.03 48.85 -33.11
N PRO A 37 6.53 47.81 -32.42
CA PRO A 37 5.74 46.62 -32.11
C PRO A 37 4.43 46.94 -31.35
N ALA A 38 4.45 47.93 -30.46
CA ALA A 38 3.25 48.40 -29.76
C ALA A 38 2.25 49.07 -30.71
N ALA A 39 2.72 49.93 -31.62
CA ALA A 39 1.89 50.60 -32.61
C ALA A 39 1.23 49.59 -33.59
N ALA A 40 1.98 48.59 -34.06
CA ALA A 40 1.43 47.54 -34.92
C ALA A 40 0.38 46.69 -34.19
N ALA A 41 0.62 46.33 -32.93
CA ALA A 41 -0.37 45.65 -32.10
C ALA A 41 -1.61 46.50 -31.84
N ALA A 42 -1.46 47.82 -31.65
CA ALA A 42 -2.56 48.75 -31.45
C ALA A 42 -3.41 48.93 -32.73
N LEU A 43 -2.79 48.93 -33.92
CA LEU A 43 -3.48 48.94 -35.22
C LEU A 43 -4.26 47.63 -35.42
N GLU A 44 -3.58 46.48 -35.33
CA GLU A 44 -4.20 45.18 -35.59
C GLU A 44 -5.37 44.89 -34.63
N ALA A 45 -5.25 45.30 -33.36
CA ALA A 45 -6.31 45.15 -32.36
C ALA A 45 -7.63 45.86 -32.73
N VAL A 46 -7.59 46.99 -33.45
CA VAL A 46 -8.81 47.71 -33.89
C VAL A 46 -9.21 47.42 -35.35
N ARG A 47 -8.34 46.76 -36.12
CA ARG A 47 -8.42 46.64 -37.59
C ARG A 47 -9.76 46.14 -38.11
N GLU A 48 -10.19 44.94 -37.69
CA GLU A 48 -11.46 44.33 -38.10
C GLU A 48 -12.67 45.25 -37.80
N LYS A 49 -12.61 45.99 -36.69
CA LYS A 49 -13.68 46.88 -36.25
C LYS A 49 -13.71 48.20 -37.03
N ILE A 50 -12.56 48.73 -37.45
CA ILE A 50 -12.47 49.92 -38.30
C ILE A 50 -12.86 49.57 -39.75
N ASP A 51 -12.36 48.47 -40.29
CA ASP A 51 -12.79 47.94 -41.61
C ASP A 51 -14.29 47.64 -41.61
N GLY A 52 -14.79 47.02 -40.54
CA GLY A 52 -16.20 46.76 -40.31
C GLY A 52 -17.07 48.02 -40.14
N PHE A 53 -16.52 49.12 -39.64
CA PHE A 53 -17.19 50.42 -39.57
C PHE A 53 -17.31 51.03 -40.98
N PHE A 54 -16.20 51.17 -41.72
CA PHE A 54 -16.22 51.73 -43.07
C PHE A 54 -16.92 50.84 -44.11
N LEU A 55 -17.07 49.52 -43.85
CA LEU A 55 -17.97 48.66 -44.61
C LEU A 55 -19.44 49.01 -44.36
N ARG A 56 -19.84 49.22 -43.10
CA ARG A 56 -21.21 49.60 -42.74
C ARG A 56 -21.59 51.02 -43.21
N CYS A 57 -20.66 51.99 -43.19
CA CYS A 57 -20.86 53.31 -43.77
C CYS A 57 -21.14 53.25 -45.28
N ARG A 58 -20.41 52.40 -46.02
CA ARG A 58 -20.66 52.17 -47.46
C ARG A 58 -21.99 51.47 -47.72
N LEU A 59 -22.39 50.54 -46.85
CA LEU A 59 -23.70 49.88 -46.95
C LEU A 59 -24.85 50.87 -46.68
N ALA A 60 -24.68 51.76 -45.70
CA ALA A 60 -25.61 52.87 -45.38
C ALA A 60 -25.74 53.88 -46.53
N ALA A 61 -24.65 54.15 -47.27
CA ALA A 61 -24.68 54.98 -48.48
C ALA A 61 -25.31 54.26 -49.69
N TYR A 62 -25.20 52.93 -49.77
CA TYR A 62 -25.77 52.11 -50.85
C TYR A 62 -27.28 51.89 -50.70
N CYS A 63 -27.79 51.73 -49.48
CA CYS A 63 -29.20 51.47 -49.20
C CYS A 63 -29.65 52.23 -47.95
N GLN A 64 -30.61 53.14 -48.10
CA GLN A 64 -31.11 53.99 -47.03
C GLN A 64 -31.76 53.20 -45.88
N ASP A 65 -32.45 52.10 -46.18
CA ASP A 65 -33.07 51.23 -45.18
C ASP A 65 -32.02 50.49 -44.33
N ALA A 66 -30.83 50.20 -44.89
CA ALA A 66 -29.76 49.51 -44.19
C ALA A 66 -29.20 50.34 -43.01
N VAL A 67 -29.37 51.67 -42.99
CA VAL A 67 -28.97 52.55 -41.89
C VAL A 67 -29.58 52.09 -40.55
N GLN A 68 -30.83 51.64 -40.55
CA GLN A 68 -31.53 51.15 -39.37
C GLN A 68 -31.09 49.75 -38.95
N THR A 69 -30.49 48.98 -39.87
CA THR A 69 -30.02 47.60 -39.63
C THR A 69 -28.56 47.54 -39.18
N VAL A 70 -27.73 48.53 -39.55
CA VAL A 70 -26.29 48.55 -39.17
C VAL A 70 -26.00 49.21 -37.82
N ASN A 71 -26.98 49.91 -37.24
CA ASN A 71 -26.91 50.53 -35.91
C ASN A 71 -27.69 49.71 -34.87
N PRO A 72 -27.32 49.75 -33.58
CA PRO A 72 -28.10 49.12 -32.51
C PRO A 72 -29.47 49.81 -32.30
N GLY A 73 -30.52 49.01 -32.17
CA GLY A 73 -31.85 49.47 -31.76
C GLY A 73 -31.93 49.80 -30.26
N ALA A 74 -32.99 50.53 -29.86
CA ALA A 74 -33.19 50.99 -28.47
C ALA A 74 -33.21 49.83 -27.46
N ASP A 75 -33.88 48.73 -27.81
CA ASP A 75 -34.06 47.49 -27.06
C ASP A 75 -32.74 46.91 -26.52
N LEU A 76 -31.62 47.16 -27.20
CA LEU A 76 -30.28 46.69 -26.79
C LEU A 76 -29.68 47.57 -25.69
N PHE A 77 -29.97 48.87 -25.69
CA PHE A 77 -29.51 49.79 -24.65
C PHE A 77 -30.32 49.66 -23.36
N GLU A 78 -31.62 49.35 -23.46
CA GLU A 78 -32.46 49.05 -22.28
C GLU A 78 -31.91 47.86 -21.48
N GLN A 79 -31.40 46.83 -22.16
CA GLN A 79 -30.77 45.67 -21.52
C GLN A 79 -29.49 45.98 -20.73
N LEU A 80 -28.89 47.17 -20.88
CA LEU A 80 -27.70 47.60 -20.14
C LEU A 80 -28.05 48.17 -18.75
N ALA A 81 -29.29 48.59 -18.52
CA ALA A 81 -29.70 49.28 -17.29
C ALA A 81 -29.55 48.40 -16.03
N ASP A 82 -29.87 47.11 -16.15
CA ASP A 82 -29.82 46.14 -15.05
C ASP A 82 -28.48 45.36 -14.98
N LYS A 83 -27.44 45.81 -15.68
CA LYS A 83 -26.18 45.05 -15.87
C LYS A 83 -24.95 45.72 -15.27
N GLY A 84 -24.07 44.88 -14.71
CA GLY A 84 -22.76 45.30 -14.22
C GLY A 84 -21.82 45.68 -15.36
N LEU A 85 -20.82 46.52 -15.07
CA LEU A 85 -19.90 47.10 -16.06
C LEU A 85 -19.31 46.07 -17.04
N ALA A 86 -18.87 44.91 -16.56
CA ALA A 86 -18.28 43.87 -17.40
C ALA A 86 -19.29 43.26 -18.40
N ASP A 87 -20.51 42.96 -17.95
CA ASP A 87 -21.58 42.42 -18.80
C ASP A 87 -22.05 43.46 -19.83
N SER A 88 -22.15 44.71 -19.42
CA SER A 88 -22.52 45.83 -20.30
C SER A 88 -21.45 46.08 -21.36
N LEU A 89 -20.16 46.05 -21.02
CA LEU A 89 -19.08 46.14 -22.00
C LEU A 89 -19.09 44.92 -22.94
N ALA A 90 -19.35 43.70 -22.45
CA ALA A 90 -19.45 42.50 -23.29
C ALA A 90 -20.57 42.60 -24.35
N LEU A 91 -21.72 43.20 -24.00
CA LEU A 91 -22.82 43.47 -24.95
C LEU A 91 -22.51 44.59 -25.94
N LEU A 92 -21.68 45.56 -25.55
CA LEU A 92 -21.24 46.65 -26.43
C LEU A 92 -20.12 46.23 -27.39
N THR A 93 -19.26 45.27 -27.02
CA THR A 93 -18.15 44.73 -27.84
C THR A 93 -18.52 44.37 -29.30
N PRO A 94 -19.62 43.65 -29.61
CA PRO A 94 -19.97 43.32 -31.00
C PRO A 94 -20.40 44.52 -31.85
N LEU A 95 -20.90 45.60 -31.25
CA LEU A 95 -21.48 46.76 -31.96
C LEU A 95 -20.43 47.54 -32.79
N PRO A 96 -20.84 48.42 -33.72
CA PRO A 96 -19.94 49.34 -34.41
C PRO A 96 -19.09 50.19 -33.45
N LEU A 97 -17.97 50.75 -33.95
CA LEU A 97 -17.09 51.62 -33.16
C LEU A 97 -17.67 52.99 -32.85
N ALA A 98 -18.61 53.46 -33.68
CA ALA A 98 -19.33 54.72 -33.55
C ALA A 98 -20.66 54.60 -34.30
N ALA A 99 -21.55 55.59 -34.16
CA ALA A 99 -22.78 55.66 -34.95
C ALA A 99 -22.48 55.65 -36.46
N VAL A 100 -23.21 54.84 -37.22
CA VAL A 100 -23.00 54.66 -38.66
C VAL A 100 -24.03 55.45 -39.45
N ALA A 101 -23.56 56.35 -40.32
CA ALA A 101 -24.35 56.91 -41.42
C ALA A 101 -23.56 56.82 -42.74
N ALA A 102 -24.17 57.27 -43.84
CA ALA A 102 -23.47 57.51 -45.09
C ALA A 102 -22.31 58.50 -44.87
N ASP A 103 -21.22 58.32 -45.63
CA ASP A 103 -20.03 59.19 -45.69
C ASP A 103 -19.42 59.62 -44.34
N SER A 104 -19.65 58.82 -43.28
CA SER A 104 -19.19 59.11 -41.93
C SER A 104 -17.69 58.84 -41.74
N VAL A 105 -17.00 59.76 -41.08
CA VAL A 105 -15.66 59.56 -40.53
C VAL A 105 -15.72 58.84 -39.19
N LEU A 106 -14.68 58.08 -38.85
CA LEU A 106 -14.58 57.39 -37.55
C LEU A 106 -14.11 58.39 -36.48
N PRO A 107 -14.88 58.73 -35.43
CA PRO A 107 -14.35 59.46 -34.29
C PRO A 107 -13.34 58.63 -33.50
N LEU A 108 -12.34 59.30 -32.90
CA LEU A 108 -11.27 58.68 -32.12
C LEU A 108 -11.29 59.07 -30.63
N ILE A 109 -12.26 59.89 -30.20
CA ILE A 109 -12.39 60.37 -28.81
C ILE A 109 -13.85 60.32 -28.33
N ASN A 110 -14.71 61.17 -28.89
CA ASN A 110 -16.09 61.36 -28.44
C ASN A 110 -17.07 60.63 -29.36
N GLY A 111 -18.13 60.04 -28.78
CA GLY A 111 -19.11 59.25 -29.55
C GLY A 111 -18.61 57.86 -29.99
N VAL A 112 -17.51 57.38 -29.41
CA VAL A 112 -16.99 56.03 -29.61
C VAL A 112 -17.69 55.01 -28.71
N ASN A 113 -17.70 53.75 -29.13
CA ASN A 113 -18.20 52.62 -28.37
C ASN A 113 -17.37 52.40 -27.09
N PRO A 114 -17.97 52.43 -25.88
CA PRO A 114 -17.24 52.28 -24.62
C PRO A 114 -16.38 51.02 -24.50
N ALA A 115 -16.80 49.90 -25.12
CA ALA A 115 -16.02 48.65 -25.12
C ALA A 115 -14.73 48.72 -25.96
N TRP A 116 -14.58 49.75 -26.80
CA TRP A 116 -13.43 49.96 -27.68
C TRP A 116 -12.68 51.27 -27.40
N ALA A 117 -13.11 52.05 -26.41
CA ALA A 117 -12.53 53.36 -26.11
C ALA A 117 -11.03 53.29 -25.78
N ASP A 118 -10.61 52.37 -24.91
CA ASP A 118 -9.19 52.17 -24.55
C ASP A 118 -8.33 51.70 -25.75
N ALA A 119 -8.91 50.87 -26.63
CA ALA A 119 -8.22 50.37 -27.81
C ALA A 119 -8.04 51.49 -28.86
N LEU A 120 -9.09 52.29 -29.09
CA LEU A 120 -9.03 53.47 -29.95
C LEU A 120 -8.12 54.57 -29.38
N ALA A 121 -8.06 54.75 -28.06
CA ALA A 121 -7.14 55.69 -27.43
C ALA A 121 -5.67 55.29 -27.64
N ARG A 122 -5.33 54.00 -27.47
CA ARG A 122 -3.98 53.47 -27.76
C ARG A 122 -3.64 53.59 -29.25
N PHE A 123 -4.55 53.16 -30.13
CA PHE A 123 -4.39 53.34 -31.57
C PHE A 123 -4.17 54.82 -31.96
N ARG A 124 -4.95 55.75 -31.39
CA ARG A 124 -4.78 57.19 -31.60
C ARG A 124 -3.40 57.67 -31.14
N GLN A 125 -2.95 57.24 -29.96
CA GLN A 125 -1.68 57.64 -29.36
C GLN A 125 -0.46 57.07 -30.10
N ASP A 126 -0.48 55.77 -30.40
CA ASP A 126 0.70 55.03 -30.87
C ASP A 126 0.80 54.96 -32.41
N VAL A 127 -0.30 55.19 -33.13
CA VAL A 127 -0.38 55.08 -34.61
C VAL A 127 -0.80 56.39 -35.27
N VAL A 128 -1.93 56.98 -34.88
CA VAL A 128 -2.48 58.16 -35.57
C VAL A 128 -1.65 59.41 -35.27
N MET A 129 -1.36 59.70 -34.01
CA MET A 129 -0.63 60.91 -33.62
C MET A 129 0.79 61.00 -34.19
N PRO A 130 1.60 59.92 -34.22
CA PRO A 130 2.96 59.98 -34.80
C PRO A 130 3.00 60.13 -36.32
N LEU A 131 1.96 59.70 -37.05
CA LEU A 131 1.97 59.62 -38.53
C LEU A 131 1.06 60.63 -39.23
N LEU A 132 -0.07 61.00 -38.62
CA LEU A 132 -1.08 61.93 -39.17
C LEU A 132 -1.30 63.18 -38.30
N GLY A 133 -0.58 63.29 -37.17
CA GLY A 133 -0.70 64.38 -36.21
C GLY A 133 -1.92 64.25 -35.28
N ALA A 134 -2.18 65.30 -34.50
CA ALA A 134 -3.33 65.33 -33.59
C ALA A 134 -4.65 65.33 -34.39
N ARG A 135 -5.38 64.22 -34.35
CA ARG A 135 -6.66 64.02 -35.02
C ARG A 135 -7.70 63.47 -34.04
N ASP A 136 -8.93 63.95 -34.16
CA ASP A 136 -10.06 63.51 -33.33
C ASP A 136 -11.06 62.65 -34.11
N SER A 137 -10.85 62.52 -35.42
CA SER A 137 -11.51 61.58 -36.32
C SER A 137 -10.55 61.12 -37.44
N LEU A 138 -10.89 60.02 -38.11
CA LEU A 138 -10.11 59.37 -39.16
C LEU A 138 -10.99 59.13 -40.40
N THR A 139 -10.48 59.41 -41.61
CA THR A 139 -11.19 59.08 -42.86
C THR A 139 -10.90 57.64 -43.32
N ALA A 140 -11.73 57.12 -44.23
CA ALA A 140 -11.53 55.81 -44.85
C ALA A 140 -10.27 55.73 -45.75
N GLU A 141 -9.72 56.88 -46.16
CA GLU A 141 -8.49 56.96 -46.96
C GLU A 141 -7.25 57.01 -46.05
N GLU A 142 -7.32 57.80 -44.98
CA GLU A 142 -6.29 57.85 -43.94
C GLU A 142 -6.12 56.49 -43.24
N TRP A 143 -7.22 55.77 -43.01
CA TRP A 143 -7.18 54.40 -42.51
C TRP A 143 -6.41 53.44 -43.44
N ARG A 144 -6.69 53.46 -44.75
CA ARG A 144 -5.95 52.62 -45.71
C ARG A 144 -4.47 53.00 -45.73
N ALA A 145 -4.14 54.29 -45.78
CA ALA A 145 -2.77 54.77 -45.76
C ALA A 145 -1.98 54.38 -44.49
N LEU A 146 -2.67 54.18 -43.35
CA LEU A 146 -2.06 53.58 -42.16
C LEU A 146 -1.85 52.08 -42.32
N CYS A 147 -2.85 51.32 -42.80
CA CYS A 147 -2.72 49.90 -43.07
C CYS A 147 -1.60 49.58 -44.07
N ASP A 148 -1.48 50.36 -45.15
CA ASP A 148 -0.47 50.18 -46.20
C ASP A 148 0.96 50.38 -45.66
N ARG A 149 1.17 51.37 -44.77
CA ARG A 149 2.46 51.60 -44.08
C ARG A 149 2.84 50.46 -43.15
N PHE A 150 1.88 49.94 -42.38
CA PHE A 150 2.11 48.87 -41.42
C PHE A 150 2.14 47.47 -42.05
N ALA A 151 1.70 47.30 -43.31
CA ALA A 151 1.59 46.01 -44.00
C ALA A 151 2.86 45.15 -43.83
N ASN A 152 4.04 45.70 -44.16
CA ASN A 152 5.32 44.99 -44.03
C ASN A 152 5.60 44.55 -42.57
N ARG A 153 5.24 45.34 -41.55
CA ARG A 153 5.43 44.95 -40.14
C ARG A 153 4.41 43.91 -39.70
N LEU A 154 3.17 43.97 -40.20
CA LEU A 154 2.12 43.01 -39.88
C LEU A 154 2.43 41.64 -40.51
N GLU A 155 2.88 41.62 -41.77
CA GLU A 155 3.38 40.40 -42.44
C GLU A 155 4.60 39.83 -41.73
N TRP A 156 5.60 40.65 -41.40
CA TRP A 156 6.76 40.22 -40.60
C TRP A 156 6.35 39.66 -39.23
N THR A 157 5.42 40.30 -38.54
CA THR A 157 4.94 39.83 -37.22
C THR A 157 4.18 38.50 -37.34
N ALA A 158 3.38 38.32 -38.39
CA ALA A 158 2.69 37.07 -38.68
C ALA A 158 3.65 35.94 -39.09
N ALA A 159 4.78 36.28 -39.73
CA ALA A 159 5.84 35.34 -40.10
C ALA A 159 6.74 34.89 -38.93
N ARG A 160 6.43 35.28 -37.68
CA ARG A 160 7.25 34.96 -36.50
C ARG A 160 7.43 33.44 -36.30
N PRO A 161 8.67 32.92 -36.27
CA PRO A 161 8.90 31.48 -36.20
C PRO A 161 8.45 30.83 -34.89
N ALA A 162 7.56 29.83 -35.00
CA ALA A 162 7.09 28.97 -33.91
C ALA A 162 8.16 27.94 -33.47
N THR A 163 9.32 28.43 -33.02
CA THR A 163 10.45 27.60 -32.56
C THR A 163 10.51 27.55 -31.02
N PRO A 164 10.97 26.44 -30.40
CA PRO A 164 11.08 26.35 -28.95
C PRO A 164 12.12 27.32 -28.36
N VAL A 165 13.09 27.78 -29.17
CA VAL A 165 14.10 28.76 -28.74
C VAL A 165 13.52 30.16 -28.51
N ALA A 166 12.32 30.47 -29.03
CA ALA A 166 11.65 31.76 -28.81
C ALA A 166 11.42 32.07 -27.32
N ALA A 167 11.32 31.03 -26.47
CA ALA A 167 11.21 31.16 -25.01
C ALA A 167 12.47 31.74 -24.33
N LEU A 168 13.61 31.82 -25.03
CA LEU A 168 14.84 32.43 -24.51
C LEU A 168 14.82 33.97 -24.55
N GLY A 169 13.96 34.56 -25.37
CA GLY A 169 13.90 36.01 -25.59
C GLY A 169 14.95 36.52 -26.60
N ASP A 170 14.60 37.58 -27.32
CA ASP A 170 15.27 38.00 -28.56
C ASP A 170 16.75 38.37 -28.34
N GLN A 171 17.04 39.10 -27.26
CA GLN A 171 18.42 39.45 -26.86
C GLN A 171 19.30 38.21 -26.61
N ARG A 172 18.74 37.14 -26.03
CA ARG A 172 19.50 35.93 -25.73
C ARG A 172 19.77 35.11 -26.99
N ILE A 173 18.83 35.08 -27.92
CA ILE A 173 18.97 34.40 -29.22
C ILE A 173 20.08 35.08 -30.04
N LEU A 174 20.07 36.41 -30.14
CA LEU A 174 21.12 37.17 -30.81
C LEU A 174 22.49 36.99 -30.15
N ALA A 175 22.56 36.99 -28.81
CA ALA A 175 23.80 36.75 -28.09
C ALA A 175 24.38 35.33 -28.30
N ILE A 176 23.52 34.31 -28.45
CA ILE A 176 23.95 32.92 -28.73
C ILE A 176 24.49 32.80 -30.17
N ARG A 177 23.80 33.41 -31.16
CA ARG A 177 24.27 33.47 -32.55
C ARG A 177 25.62 34.19 -32.66
N ALA A 178 25.76 35.34 -32.00
CA ALA A 178 27.01 36.11 -31.99
C ALA A 178 28.17 35.40 -31.27
N ALA A 179 27.90 34.50 -30.33
CA ALA A 179 28.93 33.76 -29.59
C ALA A 179 29.61 32.65 -30.42
N ALA A 180 29.03 32.26 -31.57
CA ALA A 180 29.60 31.27 -32.51
C ALA A 180 30.10 29.96 -31.88
N ALA A 181 29.50 29.53 -30.76
CA ALA A 181 29.98 28.38 -29.97
C ALA A 181 29.62 27.00 -30.55
N ARG A 182 28.82 26.96 -31.62
CA ARG A 182 28.40 25.74 -32.33
C ARG A 182 29.56 24.77 -32.67
N PRO A 183 30.61 25.17 -33.42
CA PRO A 183 31.73 24.29 -33.74
C PRO A 183 32.51 23.78 -32.52
N ILE A 184 32.48 24.49 -31.38
CA ILE A 184 33.12 24.03 -30.13
C ILE A 184 32.33 22.84 -29.55
N LEU A 185 31.00 22.92 -29.58
CA LEU A 185 30.13 21.84 -29.12
C LEU A 185 30.15 20.63 -30.08
N GLU A 186 30.21 20.89 -31.39
CA GLU A 186 30.36 19.83 -32.40
C GLU A 186 31.72 19.12 -32.30
N ALA A 187 32.80 19.84 -31.97
CA ALA A 187 34.12 19.26 -31.70
C ALA A 187 34.13 18.37 -30.46
N LEU A 188 33.54 18.82 -29.34
CA LEU A 188 33.44 18.00 -28.11
C LEU A 188 32.66 16.70 -28.35
N VAL A 189 31.57 16.75 -29.13
CA VAL A 189 30.81 15.54 -29.51
C VAL A 189 31.61 14.62 -30.46
N ALA A 190 32.52 15.17 -31.27
CA ALA A 190 33.44 14.36 -32.08
C ALA A 190 34.53 13.69 -31.24
N GLU A 191 35.05 14.37 -30.21
CA GLU A 191 35.99 13.78 -29.23
C GLU A 191 35.34 12.65 -28.43
N ASP A 192 34.12 12.84 -27.90
CA ASP A 192 33.34 11.79 -27.23
C ASP A 192 33.09 10.58 -28.16
N LYS A 193 32.71 10.82 -29.42
CA LYS A 193 32.47 9.76 -30.41
C LYS A 193 33.75 8.99 -30.78
N ALA A 194 34.92 9.64 -30.78
CA ALA A 194 36.19 8.96 -31.07
C ALA A 194 36.52 7.87 -30.04
N LEU A 195 36.08 8.04 -28.79
CA LEU A 195 36.30 7.11 -27.68
C LEU A 195 35.17 6.09 -27.47
N GLU A 196 34.13 6.07 -28.33
CA GLU A 196 32.96 5.20 -28.17
C GLU A 196 33.33 3.71 -28.07
N SER A 197 34.30 3.25 -28.88
CA SER A 197 34.75 1.86 -28.88
C SER A 197 35.52 1.47 -27.62
N GLU A 198 36.32 2.39 -27.06
CA GLU A 198 37.05 2.19 -25.81
C GLU A 198 36.09 2.17 -24.61
N ALA A 199 35.11 3.09 -24.58
CA ALA A 199 34.05 3.12 -23.57
C ALA A 199 33.19 1.84 -23.60
N ALA A 200 32.81 1.36 -24.80
CA ALA A 200 32.08 0.11 -24.95
C ALA A 200 32.90 -1.11 -24.46
N ALA A 201 34.22 -1.14 -24.72
CA ALA A 201 35.09 -2.18 -24.21
C ALA A 201 35.20 -2.15 -22.67
N ILE A 202 35.17 -0.98 -22.04
CA ILE A 202 35.12 -0.83 -20.58
C ILE A 202 33.79 -1.39 -20.03
N ASP A 203 32.64 -1.07 -20.64
CA ASP A 203 31.33 -1.62 -20.27
C ASP A 203 31.33 -3.17 -20.36
N GLU A 204 31.94 -3.75 -21.41
CA GLU A 204 32.08 -5.21 -21.56
C GLU A 204 33.03 -5.84 -20.53
N VAL A 205 34.17 -5.20 -20.23
CA VAL A 205 35.11 -5.67 -19.20
C VAL A 205 34.48 -5.61 -17.81
N GLU A 206 33.72 -4.56 -17.49
CA GLU A 206 33.00 -4.49 -16.21
C GLU A 206 31.96 -5.61 -16.12
N ARG A 207 31.18 -5.83 -17.19
CA ARG A 207 30.23 -6.95 -17.28
C ARG A 207 30.94 -8.30 -17.09
N LEU A 208 32.09 -8.52 -17.71
CA LEU A 208 32.89 -9.74 -17.56
C LEU A 208 33.39 -9.93 -16.12
N ILE A 209 33.83 -8.87 -15.45
CA ILE A 209 34.27 -8.89 -14.04
C ILE A 209 33.08 -9.19 -13.11
N ARG A 210 31.94 -8.50 -13.30
CA ARG A 210 30.69 -8.74 -12.55
C ARG A 210 30.22 -10.20 -12.70
N LEU A 211 30.29 -10.76 -13.92
CA LEU A 211 29.99 -12.18 -14.16
C LEU A 211 31.02 -13.11 -13.50
N ARG A 212 32.33 -12.85 -13.64
CA ARG A 212 33.41 -13.67 -13.03
C ARG A 212 33.29 -13.76 -11.51
N ILE A 213 32.91 -12.67 -10.85
CA ILE A 213 32.72 -12.60 -9.39
C ILE A 213 31.37 -13.18 -8.97
N GLY A 214 30.28 -12.77 -9.63
CA GLY A 214 28.91 -13.04 -9.20
C GLY A 214 28.28 -14.33 -9.71
N LEU A 215 28.55 -14.73 -10.96
CA LEU A 215 27.77 -15.75 -11.68
C LEU A 215 27.84 -17.12 -11.01
N TYR A 216 29.02 -17.55 -10.56
CA TYR A 216 29.18 -18.84 -9.86
C TYR A 216 28.33 -18.88 -8.58
N ARG A 217 28.34 -17.81 -7.79
CA ARG A 217 27.53 -17.70 -6.58
C ARG A 217 26.04 -17.66 -6.91
N LEU A 218 25.64 -16.89 -7.93
CA LEU A 218 24.25 -16.79 -8.39
C LEU A 218 23.71 -18.16 -8.84
N VAL A 219 24.41 -18.87 -9.74
CA VAL A 219 23.98 -20.18 -10.25
C VAL A 219 23.82 -21.21 -9.13
N ASN A 220 24.74 -21.25 -8.14
CA ASN A 220 24.66 -22.14 -6.99
C ASN A 220 23.56 -21.78 -5.96
N ASN A 221 22.95 -20.61 -6.06
CA ASN A 221 21.91 -20.13 -5.13
C ASN A 221 20.53 -19.91 -5.75
N PHE A 222 20.45 -19.74 -7.07
CA PHE A 222 19.23 -19.41 -7.81
C PHE A 222 18.82 -20.46 -8.84
N VAL A 223 19.79 -21.17 -9.45
CA VAL A 223 19.51 -22.16 -10.50
C VAL A 223 19.53 -23.58 -9.93
N SER A 224 20.62 -23.97 -9.28
CA SER A 224 20.80 -25.33 -8.74
C SER A 224 20.48 -25.47 -7.25
N PHE A 225 20.43 -24.35 -6.51
CA PHE A 225 20.30 -24.32 -5.04
C PHE A 225 21.34 -25.19 -4.30
N ARG A 226 22.52 -25.41 -4.93
CA ARG A 226 23.61 -26.24 -4.42
C ARG A 226 24.07 -25.84 -3.02
N ASP A 227 24.18 -24.54 -2.74
CA ASP A 227 24.61 -24.07 -1.41
C ASP A 227 23.56 -24.40 -0.33
N PHE A 228 22.27 -24.27 -0.66
CA PHE A 228 21.16 -24.58 0.24
C PHE A 228 21.07 -26.08 0.57
N TYR A 229 21.08 -26.95 -0.45
CA TYR A 229 21.02 -28.40 -0.23
C TYR A 229 22.34 -28.97 0.31
N GLY A 230 23.48 -28.44 -0.14
CA GLY A 230 24.81 -28.95 0.20
C GLY A 230 25.33 -28.48 1.56
N ARG A 231 24.74 -27.42 2.14
CA ARG A 231 25.02 -26.85 3.47
C ARG A 231 26.46 -26.43 3.80
N LYS A 232 27.44 -26.67 2.91
CA LYS A 232 28.84 -26.23 3.07
C LYS A 232 29.00 -24.71 3.13
N ASN A 233 28.10 -23.98 2.48
CA ASN A 233 28.06 -22.52 2.42
C ASN A 233 26.70 -22.01 2.94
N LYS A 234 26.65 -20.86 3.65
CA LYS A 234 25.38 -20.16 3.95
C LYS A 234 24.80 -19.58 2.65
N ALA A 235 23.75 -20.21 2.10
CA ALA A 235 23.06 -19.76 0.88
C ALA A 235 22.65 -18.27 0.93
N VAL A 236 22.58 -17.60 -0.22
CA VAL A 236 22.47 -16.12 -0.32
C VAL A 236 21.22 -15.55 0.36
N PHE A 237 20.07 -16.19 0.19
CA PHE A 237 18.80 -15.77 0.80
C PHE A 237 18.69 -16.03 2.31
N LEU A 238 19.60 -16.83 2.90
CA LEU A 238 19.57 -17.13 4.32
C LEU A 238 20.07 -15.94 5.14
N ALA A 239 19.23 -15.45 6.04
CA ALA A 239 19.49 -14.30 6.89
C ALA A 239 20.36 -14.63 8.12
N GLY A 240 20.31 -15.87 8.61
CA GLY A 240 20.87 -16.26 9.90
C GLY A 240 20.14 -17.47 10.52
N THR A 241 20.28 -17.67 11.82
CA THR A 241 19.64 -18.76 12.59
C THR A 241 18.84 -18.18 13.76
N LEU A 242 17.56 -18.55 13.88
CA LEU A 242 16.69 -18.21 15.02
C LEU A 242 16.76 -19.29 16.09
N PHE A 243 17.02 -18.92 17.33
CA PHE A 243 16.91 -19.78 18.52
C PHE A 243 15.64 -19.45 19.30
N LEU A 244 14.72 -20.42 19.39
CA LEU A 244 13.43 -20.25 20.06
C LEU A 244 12.90 -21.60 20.56
N ASP A 245 12.37 -21.62 21.79
CA ASP A 245 11.81 -22.82 22.45
C ASP A 245 12.72 -24.08 22.39
N GLY A 246 13.99 -23.93 22.75
CA GLY A 246 14.95 -25.04 22.76
C GLY A 246 15.25 -25.63 21.37
N ARG A 247 15.05 -24.85 20.31
CA ARG A 247 15.26 -25.24 18.90
C ARG A 247 16.08 -24.17 18.19
N SER A 248 16.84 -24.56 17.18
CA SER A 248 17.41 -23.62 16.20
C SER A 248 16.73 -23.81 14.84
N ALA A 249 16.42 -22.74 14.13
CA ALA A 249 15.87 -22.75 12.79
C ALA A 249 16.85 -22.07 11.82
N ASP A 250 17.49 -22.86 10.95
CA ASP A 250 18.53 -22.39 10.03
C ASP A 250 17.97 -21.83 8.72
N LEU A 251 16.70 -22.14 8.41
CA LEU A 251 15.97 -21.57 7.29
C LEU A 251 15.24 -20.30 7.75
N CYS A 252 15.97 -19.20 7.85
CA CYS A 252 15.44 -17.86 8.07
C CYS A 252 15.69 -16.97 6.84
N VAL A 253 14.69 -16.21 6.39
CA VAL A 253 14.80 -15.19 5.34
C VAL A 253 14.40 -13.82 5.89
N ARG A 254 14.96 -12.72 5.36
CA ARG A 254 14.49 -11.36 5.66
C ARG A 254 13.19 -11.08 4.88
N VAL A 255 12.27 -10.33 5.47
CA VAL A 255 10.93 -10.05 4.91
C VAL A 255 10.55 -8.60 5.24
N ASP A 256 10.12 -7.83 4.25
CA ASP A 256 9.72 -6.43 4.46
C ASP A 256 8.29 -6.32 5.02
N ASP A 257 7.33 -7.05 4.42
CA ASP A 257 5.93 -7.13 4.88
C ASP A 257 5.55 -8.58 5.24
N PRO A 258 5.42 -8.92 6.54
CA PRO A 258 5.08 -10.27 6.99
C PRO A 258 3.63 -10.67 6.66
N THR A 259 2.74 -9.73 6.33
CA THR A 259 1.36 -10.01 5.94
C THR A 259 1.22 -10.29 4.46
N ARG A 260 1.80 -9.47 3.58
CA ARG A 260 1.90 -9.79 2.15
C ARG A 260 2.65 -11.10 1.94
N HIS A 261 3.80 -11.27 2.59
CA HIS A 261 4.62 -12.48 2.45
C HIS A 261 3.87 -13.75 2.89
N ALA A 262 3.12 -13.71 4.00
CA ALA A 262 2.36 -14.86 4.49
C ALA A 262 1.31 -15.40 3.50
N SER A 263 0.73 -14.55 2.66
CA SER A 263 -0.30 -14.96 1.69
C SER A 263 0.27 -15.94 0.64
N LEU A 264 1.42 -15.61 0.06
CA LEU A 264 2.14 -16.46 -0.91
C LEU A 264 2.84 -17.63 -0.22
N ALA A 265 3.53 -17.38 0.90
CA ALA A 265 4.33 -18.39 1.59
C ALA A 265 3.49 -19.54 2.19
N THR A 266 2.18 -19.37 2.37
CA THR A 266 1.26 -20.48 2.73
C THR A 266 1.26 -21.61 1.68
N LEU A 267 1.58 -21.30 0.41
CA LEU A 267 1.72 -22.31 -0.65
C LEU A 267 2.94 -23.22 -0.47
N ALA A 268 3.92 -22.82 0.36
CA ALA A 268 5.13 -23.58 0.65
C ALA A 268 4.88 -24.85 1.47
N ARG A 269 3.74 -24.94 2.20
CA ARG A 269 3.37 -26.04 3.13
C ARG A 269 4.36 -26.25 4.29
N ILE A 270 5.07 -25.20 4.70
CA ILE A 270 6.06 -25.19 5.78
C ILE A 270 5.50 -24.35 6.94
N TYR A 271 5.72 -24.78 8.19
CA TYR A 271 5.32 -23.96 9.34
C TYR A 271 6.26 -22.76 9.44
N LEU A 272 5.71 -21.55 9.33
CA LEU A 272 6.49 -20.31 9.32
C LEU A 272 6.16 -19.46 10.54
N VAL A 273 7.19 -18.91 11.16
CA VAL A 273 7.13 -17.98 12.28
C VAL A 273 7.74 -16.67 11.82
N TYR A 274 6.97 -15.59 11.87
CA TYR A 274 7.44 -14.25 11.54
C TYR A 274 7.84 -13.55 12.82
N CYS A 275 9.09 -13.11 12.90
CA CYS A 275 9.63 -12.39 14.03
C CYS A 275 10.02 -10.97 13.62
N GLU A 276 9.56 -9.97 14.38
CA GLU A 276 10.24 -8.69 14.43
C GLU A 276 11.51 -8.86 15.27
N CYS A 277 12.64 -8.41 14.74
CA CYS A 277 13.95 -8.50 15.35
C CYS A 277 14.49 -7.09 15.63
N PHE A 278 14.91 -6.84 16.87
CA PHE A 278 15.42 -5.55 17.35
C PHE A 278 16.86 -5.70 17.85
N ARG A 279 17.71 -4.71 17.53
CA ARG A 279 19.10 -4.69 17.99
C ARG A 279 19.29 -3.74 19.16
N LYS A 280 19.64 -4.30 20.32
CA LYS A 280 20.09 -3.50 21.48
C LYS A 280 21.33 -2.69 21.07
N GLY A 281 21.36 -1.41 21.44
CA GLY A 281 22.48 -0.50 21.16
C GLY A 281 22.28 0.40 19.95
N SER A 282 22.01 -0.14 18.76
CA SER A 282 21.84 0.67 17.53
C SER A 282 20.40 1.09 17.23
N GLY A 283 19.40 0.41 17.81
CA GLY A 283 17.98 0.68 17.55
C GLY A 283 17.47 0.15 16.20
N GLU A 284 18.30 -0.57 15.45
CA GLU A 284 17.94 -1.20 14.19
C GLU A 284 16.77 -2.19 14.37
N LYS A 285 15.91 -2.26 13.35
CA LYS A 285 14.81 -3.22 13.24
C LYS A 285 14.90 -3.97 11.92
N MET A 286 14.55 -5.25 11.93
CA MET A 286 14.30 -6.05 10.73
C MET A 286 13.22 -7.08 11.01
N THR A 287 12.50 -7.50 9.97
CA THR A 287 11.54 -8.61 10.08
C THR A 287 12.08 -9.83 9.34
N ILE A 288 11.88 -11.02 9.93
CA ILE A 288 12.31 -12.31 9.36
C ILE A 288 11.16 -13.30 9.34
N ALA A 289 11.21 -14.25 8.39
CA ALA A 289 10.42 -15.47 8.42
C ALA A 289 11.33 -16.68 8.67
N ALA A 290 11.12 -17.35 9.80
CA ALA A 290 11.83 -18.56 10.21
C ALA A 290 10.96 -19.80 9.98
N ALA A 291 11.53 -20.83 9.35
CA ALA A 291 10.86 -22.08 9.05
C ALA A 291 11.14 -23.17 10.10
N PHE A 292 10.07 -23.70 10.70
CA PHE A 292 10.13 -24.82 11.63
C PHE A 292 9.76 -26.11 10.90
N THR A 293 10.76 -26.93 10.58
CA THR A 293 10.62 -28.15 9.78
C THR A 293 10.78 -29.44 10.58
N ALA A 294 11.14 -29.36 11.87
CA ALA A 294 11.16 -30.47 12.84
C ALA A 294 10.64 -30.05 14.23
N GLY A 295 10.23 -31.04 15.03
CA GLY A 295 9.60 -30.84 16.36
C GLY A 295 8.06 -30.84 16.32
N ASP A 296 7.48 -30.05 17.21
CA ASP A 296 6.04 -29.77 17.39
C ASP A 296 5.75 -28.26 17.30
N SER A 297 4.53 -27.82 17.63
CA SER A 297 4.13 -26.41 17.63
C SER A 297 3.57 -25.92 18.97
N ASP A 298 3.76 -26.68 20.06
CA ASP A 298 2.98 -26.50 21.30
C ASP A 298 3.31 -25.21 22.06
N GLN A 299 4.41 -24.56 21.66
CA GLN A 299 5.08 -23.47 22.36
C GLN A 299 5.39 -22.28 21.43
N LEU A 300 4.97 -22.37 20.17
CA LEU A 300 5.15 -21.34 19.14
C LEU A 300 3.89 -20.45 19.14
N MET A 301 3.98 -19.27 19.77
CA MET A 301 2.85 -18.37 20.02
C MET A 301 3.25 -16.91 19.77
N VAL A 302 2.29 -16.07 19.34
CA VAL A 302 2.48 -14.62 19.20
C VAL A 302 2.88 -14.01 20.54
N GLY A 303 3.80 -13.04 20.52
CA GLY A 303 4.35 -12.38 21.71
C GLY A 303 5.46 -13.16 22.43
N ARG A 304 5.84 -14.36 21.95
CA ARG A 304 6.98 -15.09 22.49
C ARG A 304 8.31 -14.55 21.96
N ASN A 305 9.29 -14.43 22.85
CA ASN A 305 10.65 -14.00 22.51
C ASN A 305 11.58 -15.19 22.24
N GLY A 306 12.62 -14.93 21.44
CA GLY A 306 13.79 -15.75 21.18
C GLY A 306 14.98 -14.88 20.78
N VAL A 307 16.08 -15.48 20.36
CA VAL A 307 17.30 -14.77 19.93
C VAL A 307 17.64 -15.17 18.50
N PHE A 308 17.85 -14.18 17.63
CA PHE A 308 18.29 -14.40 16.27
C PHE A 308 19.76 -13.98 16.11
N TYR A 309 20.56 -14.83 15.46
CA TYR A 309 21.91 -14.49 15.04
C TYR A 309 21.96 -14.38 13.52
N ASP A 310 22.49 -13.28 13.01
CA ASP A 310 22.51 -12.99 11.58
C ASP A 310 23.62 -13.75 10.80
N ARG A 311 23.96 -13.28 9.60
CA ARG A 311 25.02 -13.88 8.78
C ARG A 311 26.39 -13.71 9.40
N ASP A 312 26.62 -12.56 10.03
CA ASP A 312 27.91 -12.00 10.41
C ASP A 312 28.21 -12.23 11.90
N GLY A 313 27.18 -12.60 12.67
CA GLY A 313 27.28 -13.10 14.05
C GLY A 313 26.66 -12.19 15.11
N ASN A 314 26.02 -11.08 14.72
CA ASN A 314 25.38 -10.19 15.68
C ASN A 314 24.09 -10.80 16.23
N ASP A 315 23.80 -10.53 17.50
CA ASP A 315 22.57 -10.91 18.19
C ASP A 315 21.45 -9.88 18.02
N TRP A 316 20.22 -10.39 17.91
CA TRP A 316 19.00 -9.62 17.79
C TRP A 316 17.91 -10.24 18.68
N ASP A 317 17.19 -9.41 19.44
CA ASP A 317 15.98 -9.84 20.17
C ASP A 317 14.86 -10.12 19.17
N ALA A 318 14.36 -11.34 19.10
CA ALA A 318 13.33 -11.74 18.13
C ALA A 318 11.99 -12.02 18.83
N THR A 319 10.94 -11.28 18.49
CA THR A 319 9.58 -11.46 19.04
C THR A 319 8.63 -11.98 17.95
N ILE A 320 7.90 -13.07 18.21
CA ILE A 320 6.93 -13.64 17.26
C ILE A 320 5.75 -12.67 17.09
N VAL A 321 5.50 -12.23 15.86
CA VAL A 321 4.37 -11.35 15.49
C VAL A 321 3.26 -12.14 14.79
N LYS A 322 3.61 -13.13 13.96
CA LYS A 322 2.65 -13.90 13.14
C LYS A 322 3.12 -15.32 12.89
N LEU A 323 2.19 -16.26 12.71
CA LEU A 323 2.49 -17.66 12.39
C LEU A 323 1.63 -18.13 11.21
N VAL A 324 2.13 -19.11 10.46
CA VAL A 324 1.41 -19.81 9.37
C VAL A 324 1.46 -21.31 9.65
N GLU A 325 0.31 -21.91 9.97
CA GLU A 325 0.22 -23.28 10.46
C GLU A 325 0.25 -24.35 9.36
N HIS A 326 1.34 -25.12 9.33
CA HIS A 326 1.42 -26.39 8.58
C HIS A 326 2.03 -27.51 9.43
N PRO A 327 1.80 -28.81 9.11
CA PRO A 327 2.40 -29.91 9.87
C PRO A 327 3.93 -29.82 9.91
N ILE A 328 4.50 -29.83 11.12
CA ILE A 328 5.94 -29.80 11.37
C ILE A 328 6.50 -31.22 11.29
N SER A 329 5.85 -32.19 11.94
CA SER A 329 6.26 -33.61 11.92
C SER A 329 5.08 -34.58 11.90
N ILE A 330 5.32 -35.82 11.45
CA ILE A 330 4.30 -36.89 11.44
C ILE A 330 3.85 -37.23 12.88
N ARG A 331 4.78 -37.24 13.84
CA ARG A 331 4.50 -37.49 15.26
C ARG A 331 3.60 -36.42 15.87
N GLN A 332 3.82 -35.14 15.55
CA GLN A 332 2.93 -34.05 15.94
C GLN A 332 1.53 -34.23 15.32
N ALA A 333 1.44 -34.60 14.03
CA ALA A 333 0.18 -34.77 13.32
C ALA A 333 -0.70 -35.91 13.87
N PHE A 334 -0.10 -36.99 14.38
CA PHE A 334 -0.84 -38.08 15.04
C PHE A 334 -1.60 -37.59 16.29
N TRP A 335 -0.97 -36.72 17.10
CA TRP A 335 -1.56 -36.20 18.33
C TRP A 335 -2.44 -34.95 18.13
N SER A 336 -2.41 -34.32 16.96
CA SER A 336 -3.10 -33.05 16.72
C SER A 336 -4.64 -33.09 16.81
N PRO A 337 -5.36 -34.19 16.47
CA PRO A 337 -6.81 -34.26 16.66
C PRO A 337 -7.18 -34.23 18.15
N TYR A 338 -6.47 -35.01 18.96
CA TYR A 338 -6.70 -35.10 20.41
C TYR A 338 -6.40 -33.77 21.11
N LYS A 339 -5.32 -33.08 20.72
CA LYS A 339 -5.01 -31.73 21.22
C LYS A 339 -6.08 -30.69 20.85
N ARG A 340 -6.61 -30.75 19.62
CA ARG A 340 -7.72 -29.88 19.18
C ARG A 340 -9.01 -30.17 19.95
N LEU A 341 -9.34 -31.44 20.16
CA LEU A 341 -10.50 -31.84 20.96
C LEU A 341 -10.35 -31.42 22.43
N ALA A 342 -9.17 -31.64 23.04
CA ALA A 342 -8.89 -31.21 24.41
C ALA A 342 -8.99 -29.68 24.56
N LYS A 343 -8.47 -28.92 23.59
CA LYS A 343 -8.67 -27.46 23.57
C LYS A 343 -10.15 -27.09 23.46
N LEU A 344 -10.90 -27.67 22.52
CA LEU A 344 -12.34 -27.38 22.38
C LEU A 344 -13.14 -27.72 23.65
N ILE A 345 -12.75 -28.76 24.40
CA ILE A 345 -13.33 -29.08 25.71
C ILE A 345 -12.97 -28.00 26.73
N GLY A 346 -11.71 -27.55 26.78
CA GLY A 346 -11.27 -26.42 27.61
C GLY A 346 -12.03 -25.13 27.29
N ASP A 347 -12.04 -24.71 26.02
CA ASP A 347 -12.76 -23.54 25.50
C ASP A 347 -14.27 -23.57 25.87
N GLN A 348 -14.88 -24.75 25.97
CA GLN A 348 -16.29 -24.91 26.39
C GLN A 348 -16.45 -24.89 27.92
N ILE A 349 -15.54 -25.50 28.68
CA ILE A 349 -15.53 -25.41 30.15
C ILE A 349 -15.32 -23.95 30.60
N GLU A 350 -14.43 -23.21 29.93
CA GLU A 350 -14.21 -21.78 30.19
C GLU A 350 -15.45 -20.93 29.86
N LYS A 351 -16.16 -21.23 28.77
CA LYS A 351 -17.44 -20.58 28.43
C LYS A 351 -18.54 -20.89 29.44
N VAL A 352 -18.60 -22.12 29.95
CA VAL A 352 -19.56 -22.51 31.00
C VAL A 352 -19.20 -21.86 32.34
N ALA A 353 -17.92 -21.84 32.71
CA ALA A 353 -17.45 -21.18 33.93
C ALA A 353 -17.70 -19.66 33.91
N THR A 354 -17.43 -18.98 32.79
CA THR A 354 -17.71 -17.54 32.62
C THR A 354 -19.21 -17.25 32.56
N ALA A 355 -20.02 -18.10 31.92
CA ALA A 355 -21.48 -17.97 31.95
C ALA A 355 -22.04 -18.11 33.38
N HIS A 356 -21.54 -19.04 34.19
CA HIS A 356 -21.94 -19.18 35.58
C HIS A 356 -21.42 -18.04 36.48
N SER A 357 -20.24 -17.46 36.22
CA SER A 357 -19.76 -16.30 36.99
C SER A 357 -20.62 -15.04 36.80
N VAL A 358 -21.39 -14.96 35.71
CA VAL A 358 -22.34 -13.85 35.45
C VAL A 358 -23.66 -14.02 36.20
N GLN A 359 -23.96 -15.20 36.78
CA GLN A 359 -25.26 -15.51 37.39
C GLN A 359 -25.28 -15.58 38.93
N THR A 360 -24.21 -15.16 39.63
CA THR A 360 -24.13 -15.27 41.11
C THR A 360 -23.81 -13.94 41.82
N PRO A 361 -24.77 -13.01 41.94
CA PRO A 361 -24.68 -11.88 42.86
C PRO A 361 -25.15 -12.28 44.27
N VAL A 362 -24.28 -12.91 45.07
CA VAL A 362 -24.53 -13.21 46.49
C VAL A 362 -23.34 -12.68 47.31
N PRO A 363 -23.57 -11.87 48.36
CA PRO A 363 -22.49 -11.10 48.98
C PRO A 363 -21.62 -11.92 49.93
N ILE A 364 -20.30 -11.84 49.76
CA ILE A 364 -19.32 -12.27 50.76
C ILE A 364 -19.10 -11.09 51.71
N ALA A 365 -19.86 -11.05 52.80
CA ALA A 365 -19.65 -10.12 53.91
C ALA A 365 -18.89 -10.83 55.05
N HIS A 366 -18.00 -10.09 55.70
CA HIS A 366 -17.09 -10.56 56.77
C HIS A 366 -16.01 -11.55 56.25
N ILE A 367 -14.74 -11.45 56.63
CA ILE A 367 -14.15 -10.90 57.85
C ILE A 367 -13.08 -9.83 57.54
N ALA A 368 -13.15 -8.69 58.23
CA ALA A 368 -12.01 -7.78 58.44
C ALA A 368 -12.23 -6.98 59.74
N PRO A 369 -11.26 -6.94 60.68
CA PRO A 369 -11.28 -6.02 61.82
C PRO A 369 -10.83 -4.60 61.39
N ALA A 370 -11.18 -3.57 62.17
CA ALA A 370 -11.13 -2.18 61.72
C ALA A 370 -10.15 -1.27 62.49
N THR A 371 -9.54 -0.33 61.75
CA THR A 371 -8.98 1.01 62.12
C THR A 371 -8.45 1.62 60.80
N GLY A 372 -8.51 2.90 60.44
CA GLY A 372 -9.05 4.15 61.00
C GLY A 372 -8.96 5.25 59.90
N PRO A 373 -9.54 6.46 60.04
CA PRO A 373 -10.01 7.24 58.87
C PRO A 373 -9.20 8.50 58.49
N VAL A 374 -9.10 8.79 57.18
CA VAL A 374 -8.78 10.12 56.58
C VAL A 374 -9.66 10.38 55.34
N LYS A 375 -9.81 11.65 54.93
CA LYS A 375 -10.90 12.22 54.09
C LYS A 375 -10.43 12.63 52.67
N PRO A 376 -11.32 12.65 51.64
CA PRO A 376 -10.97 12.97 50.23
C PRO A 376 -11.29 14.41 49.77
N PRO A 377 -10.84 14.79 48.56
CA PRO A 377 -11.65 15.49 47.54
C PRO A 377 -11.66 14.71 46.19
N ALA A 378 -12.64 14.76 45.26
CA ALA A 378 -13.47 15.84 44.68
C ALA A 378 -12.68 16.78 43.74
N ALA A 379 -13.13 17.23 42.55
CA ALA A 379 -14.25 16.89 41.62
C ALA A 379 -13.86 17.44 40.19
N THR A 380 -14.64 17.73 39.14
CA THR A 380 -16.11 17.90 38.89
C THR A 380 -16.44 17.86 37.38
N GLY A 381 -17.59 17.32 36.95
CA GLY A 381 -18.28 17.65 35.67
C GLY A 381 -17.74 17.03 34.36
N ALA A 382 -18.43 17.10 33.21
CA ALA A 382 -19.84 17.44 32.94
C ALA A 382 -20.29 16.89 31.55
N ALA A 383 -21.61 16.88 31.26
CA ALA A 383 -22.22 16.53 29.96
C ALA A 383 -22.90 17.79 29.33
N PRO A 384 -23.28 17.86 28.03
CA PRO A 384 -24.20 16.92 27.37
C PRO A 384 -23.95 16.57 25.87
N THR A 385 -24.92 15.83 25.32
CA THR A 385 -25.15 15.17 24.00
C THR A 385 -25.39 16.13 22.80
N PRO A 386 -25.57 15.69 21.50
CA PRO A 386 -26.16 14.40 21.02
C PRO A 386 -25.61 13.68 19.75
N ALA A 387 -26.05 12.41 19.60
CA ALA A 387 -26.35 11.60 18.38
C ALA A 387 -25.47 11.70 17.10
N THR A 388 -25.09 10.60 16.43
CA THR A 388 -25.96 9.52 15.89
C THR A 388 -25.53 8.09 16.24
N ALA A 389 -26.32 7.08 15.83
CA ALA A 389 -26.37 5.76 16.48
C ALA A 389 -26.13 4.53 15.57
N ALA A 390 -25.69 3.43 16.18
CA ALA A 390 -25.90 2.06 15.71
C ALA A 390 -25.86 1.05 16.88
N GLY A 391 -26.88 0.17 16.99
CA GLY A 391 -26.81 -1.10 17.73
C GLY A 391 -26.89 -1.06 19.27
N ALA A 392 -28.10 -1.05 19.84
CA ALA A 392 -28.32 -1.44 21.24
C ALA A 392 -28.35 -2.98 21.40
N PRO A 393 -27.89 -3.56 22.53
CA PRO A 393 -28.00 -4.99 22.79
C PRO A 393 -29.47 -5.41 23.03
N PRO A 394 -29.88 -6.63 22.64
CA PRO A 394 -31.25 -7.10 22.82
C PRO A 394 -31.58 -7.36 24.30
N ALA A 395 -32.85 -7.11 24.66
CA ALA A 395 -33.36 -7.40 25.99
C ALA A 395 -33.36 -8.89 26.34
N PHE A 396 -33.47 -9.20 27.63
CA PHE A 396 -33.30 -10.54 28.20
C PHE A 396 -34.50 -11.47 27.91
N ASP A 397 -34.53 -12.02 26.69
CA ASP A 397 -35.58 -12.93 26.22
C ASP A 397 -35.39 -14.34 26.79
N VAL A 398 -36.18 -14.66 27.81
CA VAL A 398 -36.20 -15.97 28.49
C VAL A 398 -36.59 -17.11 27.55
N GLY A 399 -37.41 -16.86 26.52
CA GLY A 399 -37.74 -17.85 25.50
C GLY A 399 -36.55 -18.18 24.60
N ARG A 400 -35.77 -17.17 24.22
CA ARG A 400 -34.53 -17.33 23.46
C ARG A 400 -33.43 -18.01 24.28
N PHE A 401 -33.31 -17.68 25.57
CA PHE A 401 -32.42 -18.41 26.49
C PHE A 401 -32.87 -19.85 26.71
N ALA A 402 -34.17 -20.11 26.91
CA ALA A 402 -34.70 -21.47 27.00
C ALA A 402 -34.44 -22.27 25.71
N GLY A 403 -34.58 -21.67 24.53
CA GLY A 403 -34.20 -22.27 23.26
C GLY A 403 -32.70 -22.58 23.15
N ILE A 404 -31.83 -21.69 23.63
CA ILE A 404 -30.38 -21.90 23.66
C ILE A 404 -29.99 -23.00 24.67
N PHE A 405 -30.55 -23.00 25.88
CA PHE A 405 -30.29 -24.03 26.89
C PHE A 405 -30.93 -25.39 26.51
N ALA A 406 -32.06 -25.40 25.81
CA ALA A 406 -32.62 -26.62 25.22
C ALA A 406 -31.74 -27.13 24.07
N ALA A 407 -31.23 -26.26 23.19
CA ALA A 407 -30.32 -26.66 22.12
C ALA A 407 -28.97 -27.18 22.66
N ILE A 408 -28.40 -26.51 23.68
CA ILE A 408 -27.18 -26.96 24.36
C ILE A 408 -27.44 -28.25 25.15
N GLY A 409 -28.56 -28.34 25.87
CA GLY A 409 -28.95 -29.55 26.63
C GLY A 409 -29.25 -30.74 25.73
N LEU A 410 -29.87 -30.54 24.57
CA LEU A 410 -30.14 -31.57 23.57
C LEU A 410 -28.86 -31.94 22.80
N ALA A 411 -27.96 -31.00 22.54
CA ALA A 411 -26.63 -31.29 21.99
C ALA A 411 -25.75 -32.08 22.98
N LEU A 412 -25.73 -31.69 24.25
CA LEU A 412 -25.05 -32.44 25.33
C LEU A 412 -25.74 -33.79 25.59
N GLY A 413 -27.06 -33.88 25.42
CA GLY A 413 -27.82 -35.14 25.46
C GLY A 413 -27.53 -36.05 24.25
N ALA A 414 -27.33 -35.48 23.07
CA ALA A 414 -26.92 -36.21 21.87
C ALA A 414 -25.46 -36.69 21.97
N ILE A 415 -24.55 -35.87 22.50
CA ILE A 415 -23.18 -36.27 22.83
C ILE A 415 -23.20 -37.33 23.94
N GLY A 416 -24.02 -37.16 24.97
CA GLY A 416 -24.16 -38.10 26.08
C GLY A 416 -24.70 -39.46 25.63
N THR A 417 -25.70 -39.49 24.75
CA THR A 417 -26.24 -40.73 24.16
C THR A 417 -25.30 -41.34 23.12
N ALA A 418 -24.55 -40.54 22.35
CA ALA A 418 -23.47 -41.04 21.49
C ALA A 418 -22.34 -41.69 22.31
N VAL A 419 -21.88 -41.04 23.39
CA VAL A 419 -20.87 -41.61 24.31
C VAL A 419 -21.43 -42.84 25.02
N ALA A 420 -22.65 -42.80 25.53
CA ALA A 420 -23.27 -43.95 26.21
C ALA A 420 -23.50 -45.14 25.27
N SER A 421 -23.88 -44.91 24.01
CA SER A 421 -24.03 -45.99 23.02
C SER A 421 -22.68 -46.55 22.55
N VAL A 422 -21.65 -45.72 22.40
CA VAL A 422 -20.27 -46.18 22.16
C VAL A 422 -19.74 -47.00 23.34
N VAL A 423 -19.93 -46.55 24.58
CA VAL A 423 -19.53 -47.28 25.80
C VAL A 423 -20.32 -48.59 25.98
N THR A 424 -21.63 -48.57 25.73
CA THR A 424 -22.48 -49.78 25.78
C THR A 424 -22.15 -50.75 24.66
N GLY A 425 -21.77 -50.25 23.48
CA GLY A 425 -21.23 -51.06 22.39
C GLY A 425 -19.89 -51.70 22.78
N PHE A 426 -18.97 -50.91 23.33
CA PHE A 426 -17.66 -51.37 23.81
C PHE A 426 -17.82 -52.48 24.87
N PHE A 427 -18.66 -52.31 25.89
CA PHE A 427 -18.91 -53.37 26.89
C PHE A 427 -19.62 -54.64 26.35
N LYS A 428 -20.07 -54.66 25.09
CA LYS A 428 -20.58 -55.88 24.40
C LYS A 428 -19.51 -56.63 23.58
N LEU A 429 -18.30 -56.08 23.45
CA LEU A 429 -17.19 -56.75 22.75
C LEU A 429 -16.53 -57.81 23.64
N ALA A 430 -16.05 -58.90 23.03
CA ALA A 430 -15.20 -59.86 23.71
C ALA A 430 -13.85 -59.21 24.11
N TRP A 431 -13.21 -59.68 25.19
CA TRP A 431 -12.06 -58.97 25.77
C TRP A 431 -10.84 -58.82 24.83
N TRP A 432 -10.70 -59.67 23.81
CA TRP A 432 -9.70 -59.51 22.73
C TRP A 432 -10.08 -58.47 21.67
N GLN A 433 -11.38 -58.24 21.45
CA GLN A 433 -11.87 -57.22 20.53
C GLN A 433 -11.72 -55.81 21.12
N MET A 434 -11.73 -55.66 22.45
CA MET A 434 -11.54 -54.39 23.15
C MET A 434 -10.25 -53.62 22.75
N PRO A 435 -9.04 -54.19 22.83
CA PRO A 435 -7.82 -53.50 22.39
C PRO A 435 -7.80 -53.26 20.87
N LEU A 436 -8.38 -54.15 20.07
CA LEU A 436 -8.46 -53.99 18.61
C LEU A 436 -9.39 -52.84 18.21
N ALA A 437 -10.55 -52.71 18.86
CA ALA A 437 -11.49 -51.62 18.66
C ALA A 437 -10.91 -50.27 19.12
N LEU A 438 -10.17 -50.25 20.25
CA LEU A 438 -9.45 -49.06 20.71
C LEU A 438 -8.36 -48.65 19.71
N ALA A 439 -7.57 -49.60 19.19
CA ALA A 439 -6.57 -49.33 18.16
C ALA A 439 -7.21 -48.84 16.85
N GLY A 440 -8.34 -49.43 16.44
CA GLY A 440 -9.12 -49.01 15.28
C GLY A 440 -9.67 -47.59 15.40
N LEU A 441 -10.22 -47.23 16.57
CA LEU A 441 -10.66 -45.86 16.88
C LEU A 441 -9.51 -44.87 16.83
N VAL A 442 -8.37 -45.21 17.45
CA VAL A 442 -7.17 -44.36 17.44
C VAL A 442 -6.64 -44.15 16.01
N LEU A 443 -6.67 -45.18 15.17
CA LEU A 443 -6.28 -45.11 13.76
C LEU A 443 -7.29 -44.31 12.93
N ALA A 444 -8.60 -44.46 13.15
CA ALA A 444 -9.63 -43.67 12.46
C ALA A 444 -9.52 -42.16 12.75
N VAL A 445 -9.20 -41.79 13.99
CA VAL A 445 -9.03 -40.38 14.40
C VAL A 445 -7.68 -39.80 13.94
N SER A 446 -6.57 -40.55 14.08
CA SER A 446 -5.22 -40.03 13.79
C SER A 446 -4.77 -40.24 12.34
N GLY A 447 -5.21 -41.32 11.68
CA GLY A 447 -4.77 -41.76 10.36
C GLY A 447 -4.95 -40.71 9.25
N PRO A 448 -6.12 -40.08 9.09
CA PRO A 448 -6.31 -39.02 8.10
C PRO A 448 -5.34 -37.84 8.31
N SER A 449 -5.08 -37.47 9.56
CA SER A 449 -4.14 -36.40 9.92
C SER A 449 -2.69 -36.78 9.60
N VAL A 450 -2.30 -38.04 9.85
CA VAL A 450 -1.00 -38.61 9.48
C VAL A 450 -0.80 -38.65 7.97
N VAL A 451 -1.81 -39.06 7.19
CA VAL A 451 -1.75 -39.09 5.72
C VAL A 451 -1.64 -37.68 5.14
N ILE A 452 -2.48 -36.74 5.59
CA ILE A 452 -2.43 -35.34 5.14
C ILE A 452 -1.08 -34.69 5.51
N ALA A 453 -0.54 -34.98 6.69
CA ALA A 453 0.79 -34.52 7.08
C ALA A 453 1.87 -35.12 6.18
N TYR A 454 1.90 -36.44 5.97
CA TYR A 454 2.85 -37.12 5.09
C TYR A 454 2.85 -36.54 3.66
N MET A 455 1.67 -36.27 3.10
CA MET A 455 1.53 -35.58 1.81
C MET A 455 2.08 -34.15 1.84
N LYS A 456 1.67 -33.32 2.81
CA LYS A 456 2.16 -31.93 2.94
C LYS A 456 3.67 -31.87 3.16
N LEU A 457 4.23 -32.75 4.00
CA LEU A 457 5.65 -32.86 4.30
C LEU A 457 6.50 -33.24 3.06
N ARG A 458 6.00 -34.14 2.21
CA ARG A 458 6.65 -34.48 0.92
C ARG A 458 6.47 -33.41 -0.17
N GLN A 459 5.54 -32.46 0.03
CA GLN A 459 5.23 -31.38 -0.90
C GLN A 459 5.71 -29.99 -0.41
N ARG A 460 6.58 -29.94 0.62
CA ARG A 460 7.23 -28.69 1.06
C ARG A 460 8.08 -28.12 -0.08
N ASN A 461 7.91 -26.83 -0.38
CA ASN A 461 8.60 -26.13 -1.47
C ASN A 461 9.10 -24.77 -0.97
N LEU A 462 10.38 -24.45 -1.18
CA LEU A 462 10.95 -23.17 -0.77
C LEU A 462 10.55 -22.00 -1.69
N ALA A 463 10.25 -22.26 -2.98
CA ALA A 463 10.03 -21.18 -3.96
C ALA A 463 8.99 -20.12 -3.50
N PRO A 464 7.78 -20.47 -3.01
CA PRO A 464 6.78 -19.46 -2.59
C PRO A 464 7.18 -18.61 -1.37
N ILE A 465 8.27 -18.96 -0.67
CA ILE A 465 8.88 -18.11 0.36
C ILE A 465 9.85 -17.12 -0.30
N LEU A 466 10.67 -17.57 -1.25
CA LEU A 466 11.60 -16.69 -1.96
C LEU A 466 10.88 -15.72 -2.91
N ASP A 467 9.85 -16.19 -3.62
CA ASP A 467 8.98 -15.37 -4.48
C ASP A 467 8.29 -14.27 -3.66
N ALA A 468 7.93 -14.57 -2.41
CA ALA A 468 7.36 -13.62 -1.46
C ALA A 468 8.39 -12.58 -0.92
N THR A 469 9.69 -12.83 -1.11
CA THR A 469 10.80 -11.87 -0.87
C THR A 469 11.30 -11.20 -2.16
N GLY A 470 10.53 -11.26 -3.26
CA GLY A 470 10.88 -10.59 -4.52
C GLY A 470 11.89 -11.33 -5.40
N TRP A 471 12.22 -12.59 -5.08
CA TRP A 471 12.96 -13.46 -6.01
C TRP A 471 12.00 -13.97 -7.11
N ALA A 472 12.52 -14.51 -8.21
CA ALA A 472 11.73 -15.04 -9.33
C ALA A 472 12.00 -16.54 -9.53
N VAL A 473 11.64 -17.38 -8.55
CA VAL A 473 12.08 -18.78 -8.48
C VAL A 473 11.11 -19.72 -9.19
N ASN A 474 11.25 -19.79 -10.52
CA ASN A 474 10.51 -20.74 -11.38
C ASN A 474 10.79 -22.24 -11.09
N ALA A 475 11.70 -22.56 -10.15
CA ALA A 475 12.11 -23.92 -9.81
C ALA A 475 11.29 -24.53 -8.65
N ARG A 476 11.02 -25.83 -8.71
CA ARG A 476 10.37 -26.58 -7.60
C ARG A 476 11.41 -27.00 -6.54
N VAL A 477 11.85 -26.06 -5.72
CA VAL A 477 12.86 -26.23 -4.65
C VAL A 477 12.30 -27.04 -3.46
N ARG A 478 12.20 -28.36 -3.63
CA ARG A 478 11.54 -29.28 -2.68
C ARG A 478 12.38 -29.57 -1.43
N ILE A 479 11.77 -29.45 -0.26
CA ILE A 479 12.36 -29.85 1.02
C ILE A 479 11.80 -31.23 1.43
N ASN A 480 12.62 -32.28 1.36
CA ASN A 480 12.23 -33.62 1.81
C ASN A 480 12.31 -33.76 3.35
N ILE A 481 11.81 -34.87 3.92
CA ILE A 481 11.74 -35.05 5.38
C ILE A 481 13.14 -35.09 6.04
N PRO A 482 14.13 -35.89 5.57
CA PRO A 482 15.48 -35.87 6.13
C PRO A 482 16.15 -34.48 6.08
N PHE A 483 16.14 -33.82 4.92
CA PHE A 483 16.73 -32.49 4.76
C PHE A 483 16.02 -31.45 5.64
N GLY A 484 14.69 -31.46 5.68
CA GLY A 484 13.89 -30.64 6.58
C GLY A 484 14.17 -30.92 8.06
N SER A 485 14.49 -32.15 8.44
CA SER A 485 14.91 -32.46 9.82
C SER A 485 16.30 -31.93 10.17
N SER A 486 17.11 -31.55 9.18
CA SER A 486 18.37 -30.84 9.41
C SER A 486 18.20 -29.33 9.55
N LEU A 487 17.19 -28.73 8.92
CA LEU A 487 16.95 -27.27 8.91
C LEU A 487 16.34 -26.73 10.22
N THR A 488 15.93 -27.62 11.13
CA THR A 488 15.53 -27.26 12.49
C THR A 488 16.14 -28.25 13.48
N ALA A 489 17.14 -27.82 14.26
CA ALA A 489 17.67 -28.63 15.35
C ALA A 489 16.73 -28.53 16.57
N VAL A 490 16.58 -29.64 17.30
CA VAL A 490 15.81 -29.71 18.55
C VAL A 490 16.78 -30.10 19.66
N ALA A 491 16.74 -29.40 20.79
CA ALA A 491 17.61 -29.67 21.93
C ALA A 491 17.53 -31.15 22.35
N ARG A 492 18.71 -31.76 22.49
CA ARG A 492 18.93 -33.08 23.06
C ARG A 492 19.90 -32.92 24.23
N LEU A 493 19.86 -33.84 25.18
CA LEU A 493 20.96 -33.95 26.15
C LEU A 493 22.22 -34.44 25.41
N PRO A 494 23.43 -34.02 25.85
CA PRO A 494 24.68 -34.61 25.38
C PRO A 494 24.71 -36.12 25.57
N GLU A 495 25.52 -36.82 24.77
CA GLU A 495 25.72 -38.25 24.94
C GLU A 495 26.38 -38.54 26.31
N GLY A 496 25.84 -39.52 27.04
CA GLY A 496 26.24 -39.81 28.42
C GLY A 496 25.62 -38.90 29.51
N ALA A 497 24.87 -37.85 29.17
CA ALA A 497 24.23 -37.00 30.17
C ALA A 497 22.86 -37.56 30.63
N GLU A 498 22.80 -38.02 31.88
CA GLU A 498 21.56 -38.44 32.51
C GLU A 498 20.73 -37.27 33.07
N ARG A 499 19.42 -37.47 33.21
CA ARG A 499 18.54 -36.52 33.94
C ARG A 499 18.49 -36.91 35.40
N SER A 500 18.85 -36.00 36.30
CA SER A 500 18.55 -36.18 37.72
C SER A 500 17.05 -36.44 37.92
N LEU A 501 16.74 -37.56 38.57
CA LEU A 501 15.39 -37.88 39.04
C LEU A 501 15.12 -37.28 40.44
N VAL A 502 16.12 -36.64 41.05
CA VAL A 502 15.98 -35.86 42.29
C VAL A 502 15.53 -34.45 41.92
N ASP A 503 14.23 -34.22 42.02
CA ASP A 503 13.58 -32.91 41.92
C ASP A 503 13.26 -32.40 43.34
N PRO A 504 13.96 -31.35 43.84
CA PRO A 504 13.71 -30.79 45.18
C PRO A 504 12.33 -30.16 45.37
N TYR A 505 11.63 -29.83 44.27
CA TYR A 505 10.32 -29.18 44.26
C TYR A 505 9.19 -30.11 43.84
N ALA A 506 9.47 -31.41 43.69
CA ALA A 506 8.50 -32.41 43.27
C ALA A 506 7.25 -32.38 44.17
N GLU A 507 6.07 -32.14 43.57
CA GLU A 507 4.82 -32.22 44.30
C GLU A 507 4.68 -33.59 44.97
N LYS A 508 4.52 -33.58 46.30
CA LYS A 508 4.31 -34.81 47.09
C LYS A 508 3.07 -35.52 46.57
N ARG A 509 3.28 -36.59 45.78
CA ARG A 509 2.23 -37.35 45.11
C ARG A 509 1.17 -37.79 46.11
N ARG A 510 0.04 -37.08 46.14
CA ARG A 510 -1.12 -37.44 46.96
C ARG A 510 -1.50 -38.88 46.62
N PRO A 511 -1.74 -39.77 47.60
CA PRO A 511 -1.93 -41.19 47.35
C PRO A 511 -3.35 -41.46 46.81
N TRP A 512 -3.67 -40.94 45.62
CA TRP A 512 -5.00 -41.02 45.02
C TRP A 512 -5.44 -42.47 44.79
N ARG A 513 -4.49 -43.38 44.54
CA ARG A 513 -4.75 -44.84 44.51
C ARG A 513 -5.19 -45.40 45.87
N LEU A 514 -4.67 -44.86 46.98
CA LEU A 514 -5.11 -45.22 48.33
C LEU A 514 -6.51 -44.64 48.59
N TYR A 515 -6.77 -43.39 48.23
CA TYR A 515 -8.10 -42.80 48.36
C TYR A 515 -9.15 -43.53 47.50
N SER A 516 -8.84 -43.89 46.25
CA SER A 516 -9.75 -44.67 45.41
C SER A 516 -9.97 -46.09 45.94
N LEU A 517 -8.94 -46.72 46.51
CA LEU A 517 -9.06 -48.04 47.13
C LEU A 517 -9.87 -47.99 48.43
N LEU A 518 -9.68 -46.97 49.27
CA LEU A 518 -10.50 -46.71 50.46
C LEU A 518 -11.95 -46.43 50.10
N ILE A 519 -12.22 -45.63 49.06
CA ILE A 519 -13.58 -45.39 48.55
C ILE A 519 -14.19 -46.68 48.02
N ALA A 520 -13.44 -47.49 47.25
CA ALA A 520 -13.91 -48.78 46.76
C ALA A 520 -14.19 -49.77 47.92
N LEU A 521 -13.35 -49.79 48.96
CA LEU A 521 -13.54 -50.62 50.15
C LEU A 521 -14.76 -50.15 50.96
N LEU A 522 -14.98 -48.84 51.08
CA LEU A 522 -16.12 -48.25 51.78
C LEU A 522 -17.44 -48.49 51.02
N LEU A 523 -17.42 -48.40 49.69
CA LEU A 523 -18.55 -48.79 48.83
C LEU A 523 -18.81 -50.31 48.90
N ALA A 524 -17.77 -51.15 48.92
CA ALA A 524 -17.92 -52.58 49.11
C ALA A 524 -18.47 -52.93 50.51
N ALA A 525 -18.02 -52.21 51.55
CA ALA A 525 -18.56 -52.36 52.90
C ALA A 525 -20.02 -51.90 52.99
N ALA A 526 -20.39 -50.78 52.38
CA ALA A 526 -21.78 -50.32 52.30
C ALA A 526 -22.67 -51.32 51.53
N ALA A 527 -22.20 -51.85 50.40
CA ALA A 527 -22.87 -52.90 49.64
C ALA A 527 -23.00 -54.20 50.45
N ALA A 528 -21.99 -54.58 51.24
CA ALA A 528 -22.06 -55.74 52.12
C ALA A 528 -23.03 -55.52 53.29
N VAL A 529 -23.02 -54.34 53.93
CA VAL A 529 -23.98 -53.98 55.00
C VAL A 529 -25.43 -54.00 54.48
N TRP A 530 -25.66 -53.57 53.24
CA TRP A 530 -26.94 -53.68 52.55
C TRP A 530 -27.28 -55.15 52.26
N HIS A 531 -26.38 -55.91 51.64
CA HIS A 531 -26.62 -57.29 51.18
C HIS A 531 -26.81 -58.29 52.33
N PHE A 532 -26.07 -58.13 53.43
CA PHE A 532 -26.23 -58.92 54.66
C PHE A 532 -27.31 -58.36 55.61
N GLY A 533 -28.05 -57.31 55.20
CA GLY A 533 -29.19 -56.77 55.94
C GLY A 533 -28.85 -56.21 57.32
N LEU A 534 -27.61 -55.79 57.56
CA LEU A 534 -27.15 -55.37 58.90
C LEU A 534 -27.85 -54.10 59.40
N LEU A 535 -28.30 -53.23 58.49
CA LEU A 535 -29.16 -52.08 58.81
C LEU A 535 -30.52 -52.48 59.40
N ALA A 536 -31.03 -53.68 59.07
CA ALA A 536 -32.30 -54.20 59.61
C ALA A 536 -32.13 -54.94 60.96
N ARG A 537 -30.92 -54.94 61.54
CA ARG A 537 -30.61 -55.51 62.87
C ARG A 537 -30.21 -54.48 63.92
N LEU A 538 -30.30 -53.18 63.58
CA LEU A 538 -30.21 -52.11 64.58
C LEU A 538 -31.54 -52.01 65.33
N PRO A 539 -31.57 -52.18 66.67
CA PRO A 539 -32.79 -51.91 67.42
C PRO A 539 -33.06 -50.41 67.40
N ILE A 540 -34.19 -50.01 66.82
CA ILE A 540 -34.73 -48.66 66.98
C ILE A 540 -35.06 -48.46 68.46
N ARG A 541 -34.56 -47.38 69.05
CA ARG A 541 -34.79 -46.98 70.44
C ARG A 541 -34.85 -45.46 70.55
#